data_AF-A0A4V3HFZ6-F1
#
_entry.id   AF-A0A4V3HFZ6-F1
#
_cell.length_a   1.000
_cell.length_b   1.000
_cell.length_c   1.000
_cell.angle_alpha   90.00
_cell.angle_beta   90.00
_cell.angle_gamma   90.00
#
_symmetry.space_group_name_H-M   'P 1'
#
loop_
_entity.id
_entity.type
_entity.pdbx_description
1 polymer ?
#
loop_
_entity_poly.entity_id
_entity_poly.type
_entity_poly.pdbx_seq_one_letter_code
_entity_poly.pdbx_strand_id
1 'polypeptide(L)'
;MALFHPLAAATLSSRPSQAPDDAKAKKEHERLREACQHFESILLAELWKKMASNAREFGGREDRDRPFGPLEDLSVEMSSEYLARSGGSGMWKMLYESLVPHLEGKEKEKGSPS
;
A
#
# COMPACT_ATOMS: atom_id res chain seq x y z
N MET A 1 -62.73 9.75 25.63
CA MET A 1 -61.32 10.23 25.66
C MET A 1 -60.42 9.01 25.69
N ALA A 2 -59.93 8.59 24.52
CA ALA A 2 -59.05 7.44 24.38
C ALA A 2 -57.60 7.90 24.46
N LEU A 3 -56.86 7.45 25.46
CA LEU A 3 -55.40 7.58 25.53
C LEU A 3 -54.82 6.35 26.23
N PHE A 4 -54.65 5.27 25.47
CA PHE A 4 -53.68 4.22 25.78
C PHE A 4 -52.80 4.06 24.54
N HIS A 5 -51.55 4.53 24.63
CA HIS A 5 -50.55 4.34 23.60
C HIS A 5 -49.91 2.95 23.76
N PRO A 6 -49.77 2.16 22.69
CA PRO A 6 -49.06 0.90 22.75
C PRO A 6 -47.55 1.14 22.85
N LEU A 7 -46.90 0.39 23.75
CA LEU A 7 -45.45 0.30 23.87
C LEU A 7 -44.86 -0.06 22.51
N ALA A 8 -44.08 0.86 21.94
CA ALA A 8 -43.35 0.64 20.69
C ALA A 8 -42.33 -0.49 20.90
N ALA A 9 -42.59 -1.62 20.24
CA ALA A 9 -41.67 -2.72 20.11
C ALA A 9 -40.36 -2.22 19.47
N ALA A 10 -39.30 -2.18 20.26
CA ALA A 10 -37.94 -2.02 19.77
C ALA A 10 -37.57 -3.29 19.00
N THR A 11 -37.91 -3.33 17.72
CA THR A 11 -37.38 -4.31 16.78
C THR A 11 -35.91 -3.96 16.55
N LEU A 12 -35.04 -4.59 17.34
CA LEU A 12 -33.63 -4.74 17.00
C LEU A 12 -33.56 -5.47 15.67
N SER A 13 -33.57 -4.70 14.58
CA SER A 13 -33.25 -5.17 13.24
C SER A 13 -31.79 -5.63 13.26
N SER A 14 -31.58 -6.91 13.54
CA SER A 14 -30.30 -7.57 13.39
C SER A 14 -29.95 -7.56 11.90
N ARG A 15 -29.19 -6.55 11.49
CA ARG A 15 -28.57 -6.53 10.16
C ARG A 15 -27.73 -7.80 10.03
N PRO A 16 -27.94 -8.64 8.99
CA PRO A 16 -27.09 -9.80 8.79
C PRO A 16 -25.66 -9.29 8.55
N SER A 17 -24.75 -9.75 9.39
CA SER A 17 -23.34 -9.43 9.36
C SER A 17 -22.70 -9.97 8.09
N GLN A 18 -22.56 -9.13 7.05
CA GLN A 18 -21.65 -9.33 5.90
C GLN A 18 -20.16 -9.20 6.29
N ALA A 19 -19.81 -9.29 7.57
CA ALA A 19 -18.50 -8.95 8.11
C ALA A 19 -17.28 -9.77 7.61
N PRO A 20 -17.36 -11.07 7.26
CA PRO A 20 -16.14 -11.81 6.92
C PRO A 20 -15.59 -11.50 5.52
N ASP A 21 -16.44 -11.26 4.53
CA ASP A 21 -16.00 -10.99 3.15
C ASP A 21 -15.50 -9.55 3.00
N ASP A 22 -16.17 -8.57 3.62
CA ASP A 22 -15.74 -7.16 3.61
C ASP A 22 -14.38 -6.96 4.29
N ALA A 23 -14.14 -7.66 5.41
CA ALA A 23 -12.86 -7.58 6.12
C ALA A 23 -11.70 -8.20 5.31
N LYS A 24 -11.99 -9.24 4.54
CA LYS A 24 -11.01 -9.90 3.68
C LYS A 24 -10.66 -9.04 2.47
N ALA A 25 -11.65 -8.48 1.78
CA ALA A 25 -11.45 -7.56 0.67
C ALA A 25 -10.59 -6.36 1.10
N LYS A 26 -10.94 -5.73 2.24
CA LYS A 26 -10.14 -4.64 2.81
C LYS A 26 -8.68 -5.02 3.05
N LYS A 27 -8.42 -6.21 3.58
CA LYS A 27 -7.07 -6.73 3.83
C LYS A 27 -6.29 -6.98 2.53
N GLU A 28 -6.95 -7.45 1.48
CA GLU A 28 -6.31 -7.64 0.17
C GLU A 28 -5.95 -6.30 -0.49
N HIS A 29 -6.83 -5.30 -0.39
CA HIS A 29 -6.53 -3.93 -0.82
C HIS A 29 -5.35 -3.31 -0.04
N GLU A 30 -5.32 -3.46 1.28
CA GLU A 30 -4.21 -2.98 2.11
C GLU A 30 -2.88 -3.65 1.70
N ARG A 31 -2.88 -4.97 1.49
CA ARG A 31 -1.69 -5.70 1.02
C ARG A 31 -1.23 -5.23 -0.36
N LEU A 32 -2.15 -5.03 -1.29
CA LEU A 32 -1.81 -4.53 -2.63
C LEU A 32 -1.20 -3.13 -2.55
N ARG A 33 -1.76 -2.27 -1.70
CA ARG A 33 -1.23 -0.93 -1.43
C ARG A 33 0.18 -0.98 -0.86
N GLU A 34 0.40 -1.78 0.18
CA GLU A 34 1.72 -1.95 0.80
C GLU A 34 2.76 -2.45 -0.20
N ALA A 35 2.39 -3.45 -1.01
CA ALA A 35 3.28 -3.98 -2.06
C ALA A 35 3.65 -2.90 -3.10
N CYS A 36 2.70 -2.06 -3.51
CA CYS A 36 2.97 -0.96 -4.44
C CYS A 36 3.88 0.11 -3.80
N GLN A 37 3.72 0.40 -2.51
CA GLN A 37 4.59 1.33 -1.78
C GLN A 37 6.02 0.76 -1.62
N HIS A 38 6.15 -0.54 -1.35
CA HIS A 38 7.45 -1.22 -1.34
C HIS A 38 8.13 -1.18 -2.71
N PHE A 39 7.37 -1.35 -3.79
CA PHE A 39 7.90 -1.21 -5.14
C PHE A 39 8.51 0.18 -5.37
N GLU A 40 7.77 1.26 -5.04
CA GLU A 40 8.29 2.63 -5.21
C GLU A 40 9.51 2.89 -4.32
N SER A 41 9.51 2.39 -3.08
CA SER A 41 10.67 2.47 -2.17
C SER A 41 11.92 1.86 -2.80
N ILE A 42 11.82 0.63 -3.32
CA ILE A 42 12.95 -0.07 -3.94
C ILE A 42 13.42 0.69 -5.18
N LEU A 43 12.48 1.09 -6.05
CA LEU A 43 12.78 1.83 -7.26
C LEU A 43 13.53 3.13 -6.97
N LEU A 44 13.06 3.89 -5.97
CA LEU A 44 13.66 5.17 -5.59
C LEU A 44 15.07 4.97 -4.99
N ALA A 45 15.24 3.97 -4.13
CA ALA A 45 16.54 3.65 -3.54
C ALA A 45 17.56 3.26 -4.62
N GLU A 46 17.19 2.38 -5.54
CA GLU A 46 18.05 1.95 -6.63
C GLU A 46 18.41 3.10 -7.58
N LEU A 47 17.44 3.96 -7.91
CA LEU A 47 17.68 5.13 -8.74
C LEU A 47 18.67 6.09 -8.07
N TRP A 48 18.49 6.37 -6.78
CA TRP A 48 19.40 7.23 -6.01
C TRP A 48 20.80 6.65 -5.88
N LYS A 49 20.92 5.37 -5.51
CA LYS A 49 22.22 4.68 -5.40
C LYS A 49 22.96 4.72 -6.73
N LYS A 50 22.26 4.48 -7.85
CA LYS A 50 22.85 4.54 -9.19
C LYS A 50 23.26 5.96 -9.60
N MET A 51 22.43 6.96 -9.35
CA MET A 51 22.79 8.36 -9.62
C MET A 51 24.02 8.79 -8.81
N ALA A 52 24.08 8.40 -7.54
CA ALA A 52 25.20 8.70 -6.67
C ALA A 52 26.48 7.98 -7.14
N SER A 53 26.39 6.72 -7.58
CA SER A 53 27.51 5.99 -8.19
C SER A 53 28.04 6.71 -9.42
N ASN A 54 27.16 7.08 -10.35
CA ASN A 54 27.55 7.79 -11.57
C ASN A 54 28.24 9.13 -11.24
N ALA A 55 27.71 9.89 -10.27
CA ALA A 55 28.30 11.16 -9.85
C ALA A 55 29.72 11.00 -9.27
N ARG A 56 29.98 9.91 -8.54
CA ARG A 56 31.32 9.58 -8.03
C ARG A 56 32.28 9.25 -9.16
N GLU A 57 31.84 8.43 -10.12
CA GLU A 57 32.63 8.06 -11.30
C GLU A 57 33.05 9.29 -12.11
N PHE A 58 32.13 10.24 -12.37
CA PHE A 58 32.45 11.52 -13.02
C PHE A 58 33.47 12.36 -12.23
N GLY A 59 33.45 12.24 -10.90
CA GLY A 59 34.41 12.88 -10.00
C GLY A 59 35.73 12.14 -9.83
N GLY A 60 35.95 11.02 -10.55
CA GLY A 60 37.16 10.21 -10.45
C GLY A 60 37.28 9.43 -9.15
N ARG A 61 36.17 9.18 -8.44
CA ARG A 61 36.11 8.37 -7.22
C ARG A 61 35.38 7.07 -7.49
N GLU A 62 35.76 6.02 -6.79
CA GLU A 62 35.13 4.71 -6.88
C GLU A 62 34.32 4.39 -5.63
N ASP A 63 33.37 3.46 -5.74
CA ASP A 63 32.55 3.04 -4.60
C ASP A 63 33.36 2.41 -3.46
N ARG A 64 34.52 1.82 -3.78
CA ARG A 64 35.48 1.29 -2.79
C ARG A 64 36.07 2.39 -1.88
N ASP A 65 36.00 3.65 -2.30
CA ASP A 65 36.57 4.78 -1.58
C ASP A 65 35.63 5.28 -0.47
N ARG A 66 34.45 4.67 -0.29
CA ARG A 66 33.44 5.04 0.70
C ARG A 66 33.68 4.30 2.03
N PRO A 67 34.23 4.96 3.08
CA PRO A 67 34.50 4.29 4.35
C PRO A 67 33.24 3.77 5.04
N PHE A 68 32.10 4.43 4.79
CA PHE A 68 30.80 4.10 5.35
C PHE A 68 29.78 3.71 4.27
N GLY A 69 30.23 3.20 3.13
CA GLY A 69 29.37 2.89 1.99
C GLY A 69 28.10 2.13 2.36
N PRO A 70 28.18 0.99 3.07
CA PRO A 70 26.99 0.24 3.48
C PRO A 70 26.00 1.03 4.36
N LEU A 71 26.50 1.93 5.22
CA LEU A 71 25.65 2.76 6.06
C LEU A 71 24.97 3.87 5.24
N GLU A 72 25.69 4.46 4.29
CA GLU A 72 25.11 5.42 3.34
C GLU A 72 24.01 4.76 2.51
N ASP A 73 24.23 3.54 1.98
CA ASP A 73 23.22 2.81 1.19
C ASP A 73 21.99 2.50 2.04
N LEU A 74 22.18 2.01 3.27
CA LEU A 74 21.09 1.78 4.21
C LEU A 74 20.30 3.07 4.49
N SER A 75 20.97 4.21 4.65
CA SER A 75 20.30 5.49 4.89
C SER A 75 19.40 5.90 3.70
N VAL A 76 19.85 5.64 2.47
CA VAL A 76 19.09 5.90 1.25
C VAL A 76 17.89 4.97 1.15
N GLU A 77 18.06 3.69 1.48
CA GLU A 77 16.97 2.71 1.50
C GLU A 77 15.90 3.07 2.52
N MET A 78 16.28 3.39 3.76
CA MET A 78 15.35 3.83 4.80
C MET A 78 14.61 5.12 4.42
N SER A 79 15.33 6.08 3.83
CA SER A 79 14.74 7.33 3.35
C SER A 79 13.74 7.09 2.23
N SER A 80 14.06 6.17 1.31
CA SER A 80 13.19 5.83 0.20
C SER A 80 11.92 5.11 0.66
N GLU A 81 12.03 4.24 1.66
CA GLU A 81 10.86 3.58 2.28
C GLU A 81 9.95 4.60 2.96
N TYR A 82 10.54 5.51 3.75
CA TYR A 82 9.78 6.57 4.39
C TYR A 82 9.05 7.43 3.35
N LEU A 83 9.74 7.87 2.30
CA LEU A 83 9.17 8.68 1.23
C LEU A 83 8.00 7.98 0.55
N ALA A 84 8.16 6.72 0.14
CA ALA A 84 7.10 5.97 -0.53
C ALA A 84 5.84 5.80 0.36
N ARG A 85 6.03 5.61 1.67
CA ARG A 85 4.93 5.53 2.64
C ARG A 85 4.28 6.89 2.89
N SER A 86 5.04 7.98 2.92
CA SER A 86 4.56 9.34 3.23
C SER A 86 3.88 10.05 2.04
N GLY A 87 3.81 9.40 0.87
CA GLY A 87 3.15 9.95 -0.33
C GLY A 87 4.01 9.88 -1.59
N GLY A 88 5.33 9.73 -1.44
CA GLY A 88 6.28 9.43 -2.51
C GLY A 88 6.29 10.45 -3.63
N SER A 89 6.61 9.97 -4.84
CA SER A 89 6.37 10.72 -6.07
C SER A 89 5.00 10.39 -6.68
N GLY A 90 4.25 9.48 -6.07
CA GLY A 90 2.93 9.02 -6.50
C GLY A 90 2.96 7.82 -7.45
N MET A 91 4.12 7.23 -7.74
CA MET A 91 4.22 6.08 -8.66
C MET A 91 3.53 4.84 -8.08
N TRP A 92 3.65 4.63 -6.77
CA TRP A 92 2.95 3.54 -6.08
C TRP A 92 1.43 3.63 -6.27
N LYS A 93 0.89 4.85 -6.29
CA LYS A 93 -0.55 5.10 -6.41
C LYS A 93 -1.03 4.80 -7.83
N MET A 94 -0.28 5.22 -8.84
CA MET A 94 -0.57 4.90 -10.24
C MET A 94 -0.56 3.38 -10.46
N LEU A 95 0.44 2.69 -9.91
CA LEU A 95 0.52 1.22 -9.99
C LEU A 95 -0.67 0.57 -9.27
N TYR A 96 -0.97 1.00 -8.05
CA TYR A 96 -2.13 0.51 -7.30
C TYR A 96 -3.44 0.70 -8.06
N GLU A 97 -3.70 1.89 -8.61
CA GLU A 97 -4.90 2.19 -9.39
C GLU A 97 -5.03 1.31 -10.64
N SER A 98 -3.91 0.95 -11.27
CA SER A 98 -3.92 0.02 -12.42
C SER A 98 -4.20 -1.43 -12.03
N LEU A 99 -3.83 -1.84 -10.81
CA LEU A 99 -3.92 -3.23 -10.34
C LEU A 99 -5.21 -3.54 -9.59
N VAL A 100 -5.81 -2.55 -8.92
CA VAL A 100 -7.06 -2.71 -8.17
C VAL A 100 -8.20 -3.38 -8.96
N PRO A 101 -8.47 -3.00 -10.24
CA PRO A 101 -9.54 -3.65 -11.00
C PRO A 101 -9.36 -5.16 -11.17
N HIS A 102 -8.11 -5.62 -11.21
CA HIS A 102 -7.79 -7.05 -11.33
C HIS A 102 -8.02 -7.80 -10.02
N LEU A 103 -7.86 -7.12 -8.88
CA LEU A 103 -8.18 -7.67 -7.56
C LEU A 103 -9.70 -7.85 -7.43
N GLU A 104 -10.46 -6.80 -7.75
CA GLU A 104 -11.93 -6.79 -7.69
C GLU A 104 -12.57 -7.78 -8.69
N GLY A 105 -11.99 -7.91 -9.90
CA GLY A 105 -12.43 -8.90 -10.88
C GLY A 105 -12.30 -10.34 -10.38
N LYS A 106 -11.24 -10.63 -9.61
CA LYS A 106 -10.97 -11.95 -9.02
C LYS A 106 -11.93 -12.30 -7.89
N GLU A 107 -12.45 -11.31 -7.17
CA GLU A 107 -13.48 -11.51 -6.14
C GLU A 107 -14.83 -11.90 -6.74
N LYS A 108 -15.20 -11.30 -7.88
CA LYS A 108 -16.46 -11.60 -8.58
C LYS A 108 -16.51 -13.03 -9.14
N GLU A 109 -15.40 -13.55 -9.65
CA GLU A 109 -15.33 -14.95 -10.12
C GLU A 109 -15.43 -15.98 -8.98
N LYS A 110 -14.94 -15.66 -7.78
CA LYS A 110 -15.04 -16.54 -6.61
C LYS A 110 -16.42 -16.58 -5.96
N GLY A 111 -17.26 -15.58 -6.22
CA GLY A 111 -18.60 -15.44 -5.64
C GLY A 111 -19.75 -16.11 -6.42
N SER A 112 -19.50 -16.63 -7.62
CA SER A 112 -20.53 -17.36 -8.39
C SER A 112 -20.61 -18.82 -7.95
N PRO A 113 -21.73 -19.30 -7.37
CA PRO A 113 -21.97 -20.72 -7.21
C PRO A 113 -22.31 -21.32 -8.58
N SER A 114 -21.68 -22.46 -8.89
CA SER A 114 -22.13 -23.36 -9.98
C SER A 114 -23.43 -24.06 -9.62
#